data_AF-A0A839Z5X7-F1
#
_entry.id   AF-A0A839Z5X7-F1
#
_cell.length_a   1.000
_cell.length_b   1.000
_cell.length_c   1.000
_cell.angle_alpha   90.00
_cell.angle_beta   90.00
_cell.angle_gamma   90.00
#
_symmetry.space_group_name_H-M   'P 1'
#
loop_
_entity.id
_entity.type
_entity.pdbx_description
1 polymer ?
#
loop_
_entity_poly.entity_id
_entity_poly.type
_entity_poly.pdbx_seq_one_letter_code
_entity_poly.pdbx_strand_id
1 'polypeptide(L)' 'MDELQDELLSLKKEQFNLRFQKATGQLENTARVRQVRRDIARTKTVQAQKAASAAKAK' A
#
# COMPACT_ATOMS: atom_id res chain seq x y z
N MET A 1 -1.16 5.78 -15.67
CA MET A 1 -1.96 5.73 -14.41
C MET A 1 -1.78 4.39 -13.70
N ASP A 2 -1.19 3.39 -14.38
CA ASP A 2 -1.11 2.01 -13.92
C ASP A 2 -0.03 1.76 -12.86
N GLU A 3 1.10 2.46 -12.88
CA GLU A 3 2.21 2.21 -11.94
C GLU A 3 1.82 2.34 -10.46
N LEU A 4 1.02 3.35 -10.09
CA LEU A 4 0.55 3.51 -8.71
C LEU A 4 -0.47 2.43 -8.31
N GLN A 5 -1.23 1.92 -9.29
CA GLN A 5 -2.19 0.85 -9.07
C GLN A 5 -1.46 -0.48 -8.87
N ASP A 6 -0.42 -0.74 -9.67
CA ASP A 6 0.43 -1.92 -9.58
C ASP A 6 1.23 -1.93 -8.27
N GLU A 7 1.79 -0.79 -7.87
CA GLU A 7 2.45 -0.63 -6.58
C GLU A 7 1.49 -0.91 -5.42
N LEU A 8 0.27 -0.37 -5.47
CA LEU A 8 -0.76 -0.62 -4.47
C LEU A 8 -1.15 -2.10 -4.39
N LEU A 9 -1.24 -2.79 -5.53
CA LEU A 9 -1.52 -4.22 -5.59
C LEU A 9 -0.37 -5.04 -4.99
N SER A 10 0.87 -4.69 -5.31
CA SER A 10 2.07 -5.32 -4.74
C SER A 10 2.10 -5.18 -3.22
N LEU A 11 1.91 -3.96 -2.71
CA LEU A 11 1.89 -3.69 -1.26
C LEU A 11 0.75 -4.43 -0.54
N LYS A 12 -0.42 -4.60 -1.17
CA LYS A 12 -1.52 -5.39 -0.61
C LYS A 12 -1.21 -6.89 -0.56
N LYS A 13 -0.54 -7.43 -1.58
CA LYS A 13 -0.06 -8.83 -1.56
C LYS A 13 0.95 -9.03 -0.44
N GLU A 14 1.89 -8.11 -0.30
CA GLU A 14 2.86 -8.16 0.79
C GLU A 14 2.18 -8.07 2.17
N GLN A 15 1.22 -7.16 2.34
CA GLN A 15 0.44 -7.05 3.57
C GLN A 15 -0.27 -8.36 3.90
N PHE A 16 -0.86 -9.03 2.91
CA PHE A 16 -1.52 -10.33 3.09
C PHE A 16 -0.51 -11.39 3.57
N ASN A 17 0.65 -11.48 2.91
CA ASN A 17 1.70 -12.41 3.30
C ASN A 17 2.21 -12.16 4.72
N LEU A 18 2.41 -10.89 5.11
CA LEU A 18 2.82 -10.53 6.47
C LEU A 18 1.74 -10.87 7.51
N ARG A 19 0.45 -10.75 7.17
CA ARG A 19 -0.65 -11.19 8.03
C ARG A 19 -0.67 -12.71 8.19
N PHE A 20 -0.41 -13.44 7.12
CA PHE A 20 -0.30 -14.89 7.14
C PHE A 20 0.88 -15.34 8.00
N GLN A 21 2.08 -14.79 7.78
CA GLN A 21 3.27 -15.05 8.61
C GLN A 21 3.03 -14.73 10.09
N LYS A 22 2.29 -13.66 10.38
CA LYS A 22 1.92 -13.33 11.76
C LYS A 22 1.02 -14.40 12.38
N ALA A 23 0.05 -14.91 11.62
CA ALA A 23 -0.88 -15.93 12.10
C ALA A 23 -0.19 -17.30 12.29
N THR A 24 0.81 -17.63 11.45
CA THR A 24 1.60 -18.86 11.57
C THR A 24 2.75 -18.76 12.57
N GLY A 25 2.98 -17.58 13.17
CA GLY A 25 4.09 -17.35 14.11
C GLY A 25 5.46 -17.22 13.45
N GLN A 26 5.53 -17.09 12.12
CA GLN A 26 6.75 -16.99 11.32
C GLN A 26 7.12 -15.54 10.97
N LEU A 27 6.50 -14.55 11.61
CA LEU A 27 6.79 -13.14 11.32
C LEU A 27 8.05 -12.69 12.04
N GLU A 28 9.15 -12.59 11.29
CA GLU A 28 10.44 -12.11 11.81
C GLU A 28 10.51 -10.58 11.86
N ASN A 29 10.01 -9.89 10.83
CA ASN A 29 10.13 -8.43 10.70
C ASN A 29 8.81 -7.70 10.96
N THR A 30 8.56 -7.37 12.24
CA THR A 30 7.36 -6.62 12.65
C THR A 30 7.39 -5.15 12.20
N ALA A 31 8.56 -4.56 12.00
CA ALA A 31 8.70 -3.19 11.51
C ALA A 31 8.16 -3.06 10.07
N ARG A 32 8.37 -4.09 9.24
CA ARG A 32 7.89 -4.15 7.86
C ARG A 32 6.37 -4.03 7.78
N VAL A 33 5.63 -4.63 8.71
CA VAL A 33 4.16 -4.51 8.79
C VAL A 33 3.73 -3.03 8.90
N ARG A 34 4.42 -2.25 9.73
CA ARG A 34 4.13 -0.81 9.89
C ARG A 34 4.53 -0.01 8.66
N GLN A 35 5.63 -0.36 8.00
CA GLN A 35 6.07 0.28 6.75
C GLN A 35 5.04 0.05 5.64
N VAL A 36 4.69 -1.21 5.33
CA VAL A 36 3.73 -1.56 4.28
C VAL A 36 2.38 -0.86 4.50
N ARG A 37 1.89 -0.77 5.74
CA ARG A 37 0.67 -0.01 6.06
C ARG A 37 0.79 1.48 5.71
N ARG A 38 1.93 2.11 5.98
CA ARG A 38 2.17 3.52 5.67
C ARG A 38 2.33 3.73 4.17
N ASP A 39 3.02 2.84 3.48
CA ASP A 39 3.24 2.93 2.04
C ASP A 39 1.90 2.83 1.29
N ILE A 40 1.03 1.88 1.66
CA ILE A 40 -0.35 1.80 1.15
C ILE A 40 -1.11 3.12 1.35
N ALA A 41 -0.98 3.74 2.54
CA ALA A 41 -1.65 5.01 2.82
C ALA A 41 -1.11 6.15 1.93
N ARG A 42 0.22 6.25 1.78
CA ARG A 42 0.86 7.25 0.91
C ARG A 42 0.43 7.09 -0.55
N THR A 43 0.48 5.88 -1.10
CA THR A 43 0.07 5.59 -2.49
C THR A 43 -1.39 6.02 -2.71
N LYS A 44 -2.29 5.69 -1.78
CA LYS A 44 -3.69 6.15 -1.84
C LYS A 44 -3.83 7.67 -1.78
N THR A 45 -3.06 8.35 -0.93
CA THR A 45 -3.07 9.81 -0.86
C THR A 45 -2.62 10.43 -2.17
N VAL A 46 -1.55 9.92 -2.79
CA VAL A 46 -1.08 10.40 -4.10
C VAL A 46 -2.12 10.16 -5.19
N GLN A 47 -2.77 8.98 -5.22
CA GLN A 47 -3.87 8.71 -6.15
C GLN A 47 -5.02 9.72 -5.97
N ALA A 48 -5.42 9.99 -4.73
CA ALA A 48 -6.46 10.97 -4.43
C ALA A 48 -6.05 12.40 -4.83
N GLN A 49 -4.81 12.80 -4.58
CA GLN A 49 -4.28 14.10 -5.00
C GLN A 49 -4.30 14.25 -6.53
N LYS A 50 -3.87 13.22 -7.27
CA LYS A 50 -3.90 13.22 -8.74
C LYS A 50 -5.33 13.30 -9.29
N ALA A 51 -6.27 12.58 -8.66
CA ALA A 51 -7.68 12.66 -9.03
C ALA A 51 -8.27 14.05 -8.75
N ALA A 52 -7.96 14.64 -7.59
CA ALA A 52 -8.42 15.99 -7.22
C ALA A 52 -7.82 17.07 -8.12
N SER A 53 -6.54 16.97 -8.51
CA SER A 53 -5.94 17.90 -9.47
C SER A 53 -6.56 17.78 -10.85
N ALA A 54 -6.86 16.56 -11.32
CA ALA A 54 -7.54 16.35 -12.59
C ALA A 54 -8.98 16.92 -12.57
N ALA A 55 -9.68 16.83 -11.44
CA ALA A 55 -11.01 17.41 -11.27
C ALA A 55 -10.99 18.95 -11.20
N LYS A 56 -9.94 19.57 -10.63
CA LYS A 56 -9.78 21.04 -10.60
C LYS A 56 -9.38 21.65 -11.96
N ALA A 57 -8.80 20.85 -12.84
CA ALA A 57 -8.38 21.29 -14.18
C ALA A 57 -9.51 21.19 -15.23
N LYS A 58 -10.69 20.68 -14.84
CA LYS A 58 -11.88 20.56 -15.67
C LYS A 58 -12.93 21.58 -15.24
#